data_AF-G1APU4-F1
#
_entry.id   AF-G1APU4-F1
#
_cell.length_a   1.000
_cell.length_b   1.000
_cell.length_c   1.000
_cell.angle_alpha   90.00
_cell.angle_beta   90.00
_cell.angle_gamma   90.00
#
_symmetry.space_group_name_H-M   'P 1'
#
loop_
_entity.id
_entity.type
_entity.pdbx_description
1 polymer ?
#
loop_
_entity_poly.entity_id
_entity_poly.type
_entity_poly.pdbx_seq_one_letter_code
_entity_poly.pdbx_strand_id
1 'polypeptide(L)'
;MARTKKTVAATKRRSPRTRLEPQSQPEKKKRAHRFRPGTVALREIRKYRKSTELLIPFAPFVRLVRGIANGFMNIGGPNKPTPWTPHALLSLQEAAEYHLVDLFGKANLCAIHAKRVTVLLKDMRLAKRIGSVTVY
;
A
#
# COMPACT_ATOMS: atom_id res chain seq x y z
N MET A 1 63.37 -55.84 -51.41
CA MET A 1 64.09 -55.05 -50.40
C MET A 1 63.79 -53.57 -50.61
N ALA A 2 63.45 -52.85 -49.53
CA ALA A 2 63.43 -51.38 -49.37
C ALA A 2 62.41 -50.56 -50.21
N ARG A 3 61.84 -49.41 -49.80
CA ARG A 3 61.56 -48.73 -48.52
C ARG A 3 60.96 -47.36 -48.93
N THR A 4 59.66 -47.11 -48.74
CA THR A 4 58.95 -45.79 -48.59
C THR A 4 59.17 -44.69 -49.67
N LYS A 5 58.17 -43.88 -50.07
CA LYS A 5 57.64 -42.73 -49.30
C LYS A 5 56.36 -42.16 -49.96
N LYS A 6 55.39 -41.83 -49.12
CA LYS A 6 54.16 -41.08 -49.42
C LYS A 6 54.41 -39.56 -49.50
N THR A 7 53.64 -38.91 -50.37
CA THR A 7 53.00 -37.57 -50.32
C THR A 7 53.67 -36.42 -49.54
N VAL A 8 53.76 -35.20 -50.12
CA VAL A 8 53.14 -33.99 -49.50
C VAL A 8 52.94 -32.86 -50.53
N ALA A 9 51.70 -32.42 -50.71
CA ALA A 9 51.34 -31.15 -51.34
C ALA A 9 51.49 -30.01 -50.31
N ALA A 10 51.97 -28.86 -50.78
CA ALA A 10 52.30 -27.69 -49.97
C ALA A 10 51.12 -27.20 -49.11
N THR A 11 51.26 -27.28 -47.79
CA THR A 11 50.29 -26.76 -46.82
C THR A 11 50.63 -25.31 -46.48
N LYS A 12 49.85 -24.37 -47.01
CA LYS A 12 49.90 -22.94 -46.67
C LYS A 12 49.53 -22.78 -45.19
N ARG A 13 50.50 -22.38 -44.37
CA ARG A 13 50.31 -22.08 -42.94
C ARG A 13 49.27 -20.96 -42.77
N ARG A 14 48.04 -21.33 -42.37
CA ARG A 14 47.04 -20.40 -41.81
C ARG A 14 47.17 -20.45 -40.29
N SER A 15 47.41 -19.29 -39.68
CA SER A 15 47.37 -19.09 -38.24
C SER A 15 46.00 -19.51 -37.67
N PRO A 16 45.96 -20.13 -36.47
CA PRO A 16 44.70 -20.55 -35.86
C PRO A 16 43.95 -19.31 -35.38
N ARG A 17 42.82 -19.03 -36.02
CA ARG A 17 41.89 -17.96 -35.64
C ARG A 17 41.15 -18.45 -34.39
N THR A 18 41.49 -17.91 -33.23
CA THR A 18 40.80 -18.14 -31.96
C THR A 18 39.30 -17.90 -32.16
N ARG A 19 38.50 -18.96 -32.05
CA ARG A 19 37.04 -18.89 -32.10
C ARG A 19 36.58 -18.25 -30.79
N LEU A 20 36.19 -16.99 -30.86
CA LEU A 20 35.49 -16.33 -29.76
C LEU A 20 34.11 -16.99 -29.66
N GLU A 21 33.91 -17.77 -28.60
CA GLU A 21 32.59 -18.25 -28.18
C GLU A 21 31.64 -17.05 -28.07
N PRO A 22 30.39 -17.15 -28.54
CA PRO A 22 29.43 -16.06 -28.40
C PRO A 22 29.16 -15.86 -26.91
N GLN A 23 29.73 -14.78 -26.36
CA GLN A 23 29.44 -14.31 -25.01
C GLN A 23 27.93 -14.22 -24.84
N SER A 24 27.44 -14.87 -23.79
CA SER A 24 26.07 -14.81 -23.32
C SER A 24 25.60 -13.35 -23.30
N GLN A 25 24.64 -13.03 -24.16
CA GLN A 25 24.00 -11.72 -24.14
C GLN A 25 23.41 -11.50 -22.74
N PRO A 26 23.62 -10.34 -22.11
CA PRO A 26 23.00 -10.05 -20.83
C PRO A 26 21.48 -10.11 -21.01
N GLU A 27 20.82 -11.01 -20.29
CA GLU A 27 19.36 -11.10 -20.28
C GLU A 27 18.79 -9.70 -20.01
N LYS A 28 18.07 -9.16 -21.00
CA LYS A 28 17.38 -7.88 -20.87
C LYS A 28 16.46 -7.97 -19.65
N LYS A 29 16.84 -7.34 -18.53
CA LYS A 29 16.01 -7.27 -17.32
C LYS A 29 14.64 -6.76 -17.73
N LYS A 30 13.63 -7.63 -17.66
CA LYS A 30 12.24 -7.28 -17.99
C LYS A 30 11.87 -6.09 -17.10
N ARG A 31 11.31 -5.03 -17.71
CA ARG A 31 10.88 -3.85 -16.97
C ARG A 31 9.92 -4.27 -15.86
N ALA A 32 10.06 -3.67 -14.68
CA ALA A 32 9.16 -3.96 -13.57
C ALA A 32 7.71 -3.70 -13.99
N HIS A 33 6.84 -4.70 -13.76
CA HIS A 33 5.43 -4.60 -14.12
C HIS A 33 4.75 -3.50 -13.30
N ARG A 34 4.15 -2.51 -13.98
CA ARG A 34 3.38 -1.43 -13.34
C ARG A 34 1.90 -1.64 -13.57
N PHE A 35 1.14 -1.72 -12.48
CA PHE A 35 -0.31 -1.77 -12.55
C PHE A 35 -0.90 -0.46 -13.09
N ARG A 36 -2.02 -0.55 -13.81
CA ARG A 36 -2.77 0.62 -14.28
C ARG A 36 -3.30 1.42 -13.08
N PRO A 37 -3.42 2.76 -13.20
CA PRO A 37 -4.02 3.57 -12.14
C PRO A 37 -5.42 3.03 -11.82
N GLY A 38 -5.74 2.91 -10.53
CA GLY A 38 -7.00 2.33 -10.04
C GLY A 38 -6.95 0.81 -9.79
N THR A 39 -6.08 0.05 -10.44
CA THR A 39 -6.02 -1.42 -10.24
C THR A 39 -5.64 -1.80 -8.81
N VAL A 40 -4.67 -1.10 -8.23
CA VAL A 40 -4.23 -1.34 -6.84
C VAL A 40 -5.29 -0.86 -5.85
N ALA A 41 -5.86 0.33 -6.07
CA ALA A 41 -6.92 0.88 -5.21
C ALA A 41 -8.15 -0.04 -5.14
N LEU A 42 -8.60 -0.60 -6.27
CA LEU A 42 -9.72 -1.54 -6.29
C LEU A 42 -9.40 -2.85 -5.56
N ARG A 43 -8.14 -3.30 -5.59
CA ARG A 43 -7.69 -4.48 -4.85
C ARG A 43 -7.71 -4.21 -3.34
N GLU A 44 -7.22 -3.05 -2.91
CA GLU A 44 -7.23 -2.63 -1.51
C GLU A 44 -8.65 -2.49 -0.97
N ILE A 45 -9.57 -1.86 -1.73
CA ILE A 45 -10.98 -1.76 -1.35
C ILE A 45 -11.60 -3.14 -1.11
N ARG A 46 -11.32 -4.11 -1.99
CA ARG A 46 -11.83 -5.48 -1.83
C ARG A 46 -11.20 -6.18 -0.62
N LYS A 47 -9.91 -5.96 -0.36
CA LYS A 47 -9.20 -6.51 0.80
C LYS A 47 -9.83 -5.99 2.10
N TYR A 48 -9.90 -4.67 2.26
CA TYR A 48 -10.36 -4.03 3.50
C TYR A 48 -11.87 -4.13 3.73
N ARG A 49 -12.66 -4.40 2.70
CA ARG A 49 -14.08 -4.76 2.88
C ARG A 49 -14.28 -6.19 3.35
N LYS A 50 -13.31 -7.09 3.11
CA LYS A 50 -13.39 -8.49 3.51
C LYS A 50 -12.82 -8.73 4.91
N SER A 51 -11.81 -7.95 5.30
CA SER A 51 -11.28 -7.96 6.66
C SER A 51 -12.03 -7.00 7.58
N THR A 52 -11.93 -7.26 8.88
CA THR A 52 -12.44 -6.39 9.96
C THR A 52 -11.29 -5.96 10.89
N GLU A 53 -10.07 -5.91 10.36
CA GLU A 53 -8.89 -5.51 11.11
C GLU A 53 -8.87 -3.99 11.33
N LEU A 54 -8.40 -3.55 12.50
CA LEU A 54 -8.20 -2.13 12.79
C LEU A 54 -7.09 -1.57 11.89
N LEU A 55 -7.37 -0.44 11.23
CA LEU A 55 -6.47 0.19 10.27
C LEU A 55 -5.60 1.28 10.90
N ILE A 56 -6.06 1.87 12.00
CA ILE A 56 -5.30 2.91 12.71
C ILE A 56 -4.32 2.22 13.68
N PRO A 57 -3.03 2.57 13.67
CA PRO A 57 -2.10 2.03 14.65
C PRO A 57 -2.51 2.43 16.09
N PHE A 58 -2.56 1.45 17.00
CA PHE A 58 -3.09 1.66 18.37
C PHE A 58 -2.28 2.70 19.17
N ALA A 59 -0.94 2.67 19.08
CA ALA A 59 -0.07 3.57 19.84
C ALA A 59 -0.34 5.08 19.60
N PRO A 60 -0.36 5.59 18.35
CA PRO A 60 -0.71 6.98 18.09
C PRO A 60 -2.17 7.31 18.44
N PHE A 61 -3.10 6.37 18.26
CA PHE A 61 -4.50 6.57 18.67
C PHE A 61 -4.61 6.80 20.19
N VAL A 62 -3.96 5.97 21.00
CA VAL A 62 -3.95 6.14 22.45
C VAL A 62 -3.31 7.47 22.88
N ARG A 63 -2.22 7.88 22.24
CA ARG A 63 -1.59 9.19 22.51
C ARG A 63 -2.55 10.34 22.22
N LEU A 64 -3.31 10.27 21.13
CA LEU A 64 -4.32 11.26 20.77
C LEU A 64 -5.46 11.29 21.79
N VAL A 65 -6.02 10.13 22.14
CA VAL A 65 -7.11 10.03 23.13
C VAL A 65 -6.68 10.61 24.47
N ARG A 66 -5.49 10.28 24.95
CA ARG A 66 -4.94 10.83 26.21
C ARG A 66 -4.69 12.34 26.12
N GLY A 67 -4.18 12.84 24.99
CA GLY A 67 -3.98 14.28 24.76
C GLY A 67 -5.29 15.06 24.82
N ILE A 68 -6.34 14.53 24.20
CA ILE A 68 -7.69 15.10 24.24
C ILE A 68 -8.26 15.03 25.66
N ALA A 69 -8.20 13.86 26.30
CA ALA A 69 -8.73 13.64 27.64
C ALA A 69 -8.10 14.58 28.68
N ASN A 70 -6.79 14.79 28.62
CA ASN A 70 -6.10 15.72 29.52
C ASN A 70 -6.53 17.18 29.30
N GLY A 71 -6.97 17.55 28.10
CA GLY A 71 -7.50 18.88 27.81
C GLY A 71 -8.90 19.14 28.40
N PHE A 72 -9.69 18.08 28.62
CA PHE A 72 -11.06 18.18 29.15
C PHE A 72 -11.18 17.82 30.63
N MET A 73 -10.42 16.82 31.08
CA MET A 73 -10.55 16.24 32.42
C MET A 73 -9.30 16.55 33.24
N ASN A 74 -9.31 17.70 33.92
CA ASN A 74 -8.42 17.97 35.06
C ASN A 74 -8.92 17.28 36.34
N ILE A 75 -9.49 16.06 36.23
CA ILE A 75 -10.08 15.33 37.35
C ILE A 75 -8.94 14.69 38.15
N GLY A 76 -8.43 15.42 39.15
CA GLY A 76 -7.36 14.96 40.04
C GLY A 76 -6.17 15.92 40.22
N GLY A 77 -6.25 17.14 39.68
CA GLY A 77 -5.19 18.15 39.76
C GLY A 77 -4.29 18.17 38.52
N PRO A 78 -3.40 19.18 38.40
CA PRO A 78 -2.67 19.52 37.17
C PRO A 78 -1.66 18.46 36.68
N ASN A 79 -1.58 17.29 37.33
CA ASN A 79 -0.54 16.30 37.05
C ASN A 79 -1.00 14.83 37.18
N LYS A 80 -2.31 14.56 37.28
CA LYS A 80 -2.80 13.17 37.39
C LYS A 80 -3.33 12.67 36.04
N PRO A 81 -2.64 11.73 35.38
CA PRO A 81 -3.15 11.16 34.14
C PRO A 81 -4.43 10.38 34.44
N THR A 82 -5.47 10.59 33.64
CA THR A 82 -6.71 9.81 33.76
C THR A 82 -6.39 8.33 33.49
N PRO A 83 -6.77 7.40 34.39
CA PRO A 83 -6.61 5.98 34.15
C PRO A 83 -7.58 5.53 33.06
N TRP A 84 -7.08 4.75 32.10
CA TRP A 84 -7.88 4.19 31.02
C TRP A 84 -7.75 2.68 31.01
N THR A 85 -8.88 1.98 30.99
CA THR A 85 -8.93 0.54 30.77
C THR A 85 -8.51 0.23 29.33
N PRO A 86 -7.71 -0.83 29.07
CA PRO A 86 -7.32 -1.20 27.71
C PRO A 86 -8.53 -1.48 26.80
N HIS A 87 -9.56 -2.16 27.30
CA HIS A 87 -10.81 -2.41 26.56
C HIS A 87 -11.56 -1.13 26.19
N ALA A 88 -11.52 -0.09 27.04
CA ALA A 88 -12.16 1.18 26.74
C ALA A 88 -11.46 1.89 25.56
N LEU A 89 -10.12 1.83 25.51
CA LEU A 89 -9.35 2.40 24.41
C LEU A 89 -9.60 1.65 23.10
N LEU A 90 -9.73 0.32 23.13
CA LEU A 90 -10.08 -0.49 21.97
C LEU A 90 -11.49 -0.15 21.46
N SER A 91 -12.48 -0.08 22.35
CA SER A 91 -13.86 0.28 21.98
C SER A 91 -13.95 1.68 21.37
N LEU A 92 -13.20 2.65 21.91
CA LEU A 92 -13.09 3.98 21.31
C LEU A 92 -12.49 3.93 19.90
N GLN A 93 -11.49 3.09 19.68
CA GLN A 93 -10.88 2.93 18.36
C GLN A 93 -11.85 2.31 17.37
N GLU A 94 -12.54 1.24 17.75
CA GLU A 94 -13.55 0.58 16.91
C GLU A 94 -14.66 1.56 16.51
N ALA A 95 -15.20 2.32 17.46
CA ALA A 95 -16.23 3.32 17.20
C ALA A 95 -15.73 4.44 16.28
N ALA A 96 -14.50 4.92 16.49
CA ALA A 96 -13.90 5.97 15.68
C ALA A 96 -13.66 5.50 14.23
N GLU A 97 -13.11 4.30 14.03
CA GLU A 97 -12.88 3.74 12.70
C GLU A 97 -14.20 3.46 11.97
N TYR A 98 -15.20 2.91 12.66
CA TYR A 98 -16.55 2.72 12.11
C TYR A 98 -17.15 4.05 11.62
N HIS A 99 -17.08 5.10 12.44
CA HIS A 99 -17.59 6.42 12.08
C HIS A 99 -16.89 7.00 10.84
N LEU A 100 -15.56 6.84 10.74
CA LEU A 100 -14.80 7.30 9.58
C LEU A 100 -15.19 6.52 8.31
N VAL A 101 -15.33 5.20 8.39
CA VAL A 101 -15.74 4.37 7.25
C VAL A 101 -17.14 4.72 6.76
N ASP A 102 -18.11 4.90 7.66
CA ASP A 102 -19.47 5.35 7.31
C ASP A 102 -19.46 6.73 6.63
N LEU A 103 -18.70 7.69 7.21
CA LEU A 103 -18.57 9.03 6.65
C LEU A 103 -17.95 9.00 5.24
N PHE A 104 -16.90 8.18 5.02
CA PHE A 104 -16.31 8.01 3.69
C PHE A 104 -17.25 7.32 2.71
N GLY A 105 -18.08 6.39 3.18
CA GLY A 105 -19.14 5.78 2.37
C GLY A 105 -20.14 6.82 1.85
N LYS A 106 -20.64 7.67 2.74
CA LYS A 106 -21.54 8.79 2.41
C LYS A 106 -20.87 9.82 1.50
N ALA A 107 -19.62 10.21 1.80
CA ALA A 107 -18.87 11.16 0.99
C ALA A 107 -18.59 10.63 -0.43
N ASN A 108 -18.37 9.32 -0.57
CA ASN A 108 -18.22 8.68 -1.88
C ASN A 108 -19.53 8.75 -2.71
N LEU A 109 -20.70 8.55 -2.09
CA LEU A 109 -21.99 8.75 -2.78
C LEU A 109 -22.16 10.20 -3.25
N CYS A 110 -21.77 11.18 -2.44
CA CYS A 110 -21.78 12.59 -2.83
C CYS A 110 -20.82 12.89 -4.00
N ALA A 111 -19.64 12.26 -4.02
CA ALA A 111 -18.69 12.41 -5.12
C ALA A 111 -19.24 11.83 -6.43
N ILE A 112 -19.85 10.63 -6.37
CA ILE A 112 -20.50 9.98 -7.52
C ILE A 112 -21.68 10.81 -8.02
N HIS A 113 -22.50 11.37 -7.12
CA HIS A 113 -23.59 12.28 -7.48
C HIS A 113 -23.09 13.50 -8.27
N ALA A 114 -21.91 14.02 -7.93
CA ALA A 114 -21.24 15.10 -8.64
C ALA A 114 -20.40 14.64 -9.85
N LYS A 115 -20.61 13.42 -10.37
CA LYS A 115 -19.90 12.81 -11.51
C LYS A 115 -18.37 12.73 -11.34
N ARG A 116 -17.89 12.56 -10.11
CA ARG A 116 -16.47 12.41 -9.77
C ARG A 116 -16.18 11.06 -9.10
N VAL A 117 -14.93 10.63 -9.20
CA VAL A 117 -14.41 9.42 -8.52
C VAL A 117 -13.59 9.79 -7.29
N THR A 118 -12.95 10.96 -7.29
CA THR A 118 -12.16 11.47 -6.15
C THR A 118 -13.09 12.14 -5.14
N VAL A 119 -13.00 11.71 -3.88
CA VAL A 119 -13.68 12.34 -2.74
C VAL A 119 -12.95 13.63 -2.35
N LEU A 120 -13.69 14.72 -2.18
CA LEU A 120 -13.17 16.02 -1.77
C LEU A 120 -13.76 16.48 -0.44
N LEU A 121 -13.15 17.50 0.18
CA LEU A 121 -13.62 18.13 1.42
C LEU A 121 -15.09 18.58 1.36
N LYS A 122 -15.55 19.07 0.21
CA LYS A 122 -16.95 19.47 0.01
C LYS A 122 -17.92 18.30 0.12
N ASP A 123 -17.50 17.09 -0.30
CA ASP A 123 -18.32 15.88 -0.23
C ASP A 123 -18.45 15.42 1.22
N MET A 124 -17.36 15.48 1.99
CA MET A 124 -17.40 15.17 3.43
C MET A 124 -18.22 16.18 4.23
N ARG A 125 -18.10 17.47 3.93
CA ARG A 125 -18.91 18.53 4.57
C ARG A 125 -20.39 18.34 4.26
N LEU A 126 -20.72 18.03 3.00
CA LEU A 126 -22.09 17.74 2.59
C LEU A 126 -22.62 16.47 3.28
N ALA A 127 -21.83 15.40 3.29
CA ALA A 127 -22.17 14.15 3.96
C ALA A 127 -22.43 14.34 5.46
N LYS A 128 -21.62 15.16 6.15
CA LYS A 128 -21.89 15.54 7.55
C LYS A 128 -23.19 16.34 7.68
N ARG A 129 -23.37 17.36 6.85
CA ARG A 129 -24.55 18.24 6.91
C ARG A 129 -25.86 17.49 6.72
N ILE A 130 -25.89 16.51 5.82
CA ILE A 130 -27.08 15.69 5.54
C ILE A 130 -27.20 14.54 6.55
N GLY A 131 -26.06 13.95 6.96
CA GLY A 131 -26.01 12.78 7.83
C GLY A 131 -26.26 13.05 9.32
N SER A 132 -26.22 14.31 9.77
CA SER A 132 -26.47 14.68 11.18
C SER A 132 -27.91 14.46 11.67
N VAL A 133 -28.85 14.05 10.80
CA VAL A 133 -30.27 13.87 11.15
C VAL A 133 -30.62 12.41 11.48
N THR A 134 -29.75 11.43 11.24
CA THR A 134 -30.04 10.03 11.61
C THR A 134 -29.54 9.74 13.03
N VAL A 135 -30.24 10.31 14.01
CA VAL A 135 -30.37 9.72 15.35
C VAL A 135 -31.23 8.47 15.18
N TYR A 136 -30.79 7.35 15.77
CA TYR A 136 -31.55 6.10 15.81
C TYR A 136 -32.92 6.27 16.45
#